data_AF-A0A060C8Q4-F1
#
_entry.id   AF-A0A060C8Q4-F1
#
_cell.length_a   1.000
_cell.length_b   1.000
_cell.length_c   1.000
_cell.angle_alpha   90.00
_cell.angle_beta   90.00
_cell.angle_gamma   90.00
#
_symmetry.space_group_name_H-M   'P 1'
#
loop_
_entity.id
_entity.type
_entity.pdbx_description
1 polymer ?
#
loop_
_entity_poly.entity_id
_entity_poly.type
_entity_poly.pdbx_seq_one_letter_code
_entity_poly.pdbx_strand_id
1 'polypeptide(L)'
;DAARAFDWIFTTDADCIDRYRRLAGHDRVAALPFAAQPRIHNPLGAPATRLPRACFAGSWQAENFAARGSNLELLLKPALDAGVLDIFDRMAAPDATGVPFPEPVSTRRARPSPVFGVARRVPPLRLPSSTSTR
;
A
#
# COMPACT_ATOMS: atom_id res chain seq x y z
N ASP A 1 -2.23 10.12 21.94
CA ASP A 1 -2.36 9.98 23.41
C ASP A 1 -2.23 8.55 23.90
N ALA A 2 -2.98 7.58 23.35
CA ALA A 2 -2.89 6.18 23.75
C ALA A 2 -1.45 5.60 23.73
N ALA A 3 -0.63 5.98 22.75
CA ALA A 3 0.74 5.48 22.59
C ALA A 3 1.63 5.66 23.84
N ARG A 4 1.38 6.67 24.69
CA ARG A 4 2.18 6.94 25.90
C ARG A 4 1.96 5.91 27.02
N ALA A 5 0.89 5.11 26.93
CA ALA A 5 0.56 4.10 27.93
C ALA A 5 1.26 2.75 27.68
N PHE A 6 2.05 2.62 26.60
CA PHE A 6 2.70 1.38 26.22
C PHE A 6 4.20 1.40 26.51
N ASP A 7 4.74 0.26 26.94
CA ASP A 7 6.19 0.11 27.16
C ASP A 7 7.00 0.14 25.87
N TRP A 8 6.43 -0.40 24.80
CA TRP A 8 7.04 -0.49 23.48
C TRP A 8 6.09 0.10 22.45
N ILE A 9 6.62 0.96 21.60
CA ILE A 9 5.85 1.60 20.53
C ILE A 9 6.46 1.18 19.20
N PHE A 10 5.67 0.49 18.39
CA PHE A 10 6.01 0.18 17.00
C PHE A 10 5.17 1.05 16.08
N THR A 11 5.81 1.84 15.22
CA THR A 11 5.12 2.70 14.26
C THR A 11 5.44 2.30 12.84
N THR A 12 4.46 2.36 11.94
CA THR A 12 4.67 2.09 10.52
C THR A 12 5.45 3.21 9.82
N ASP A 13 5.56 4.38 10.44
CA ASP A 13 6.20 5.57 9.90
C ASP A 13 7.46 5.90 10.72
N ALA A 14 8.63 5.78 10.10
CA ALA A 14 9.91 6.03 10.76
C ALA A 14 10.07 7.49 11.20
N ASP A 15 9.45 8.45 10.50
CA ASP A 15 9.54 9.87 10.82
C ASP A 15 8.77 10.21 12.12
N CYS A 16 7.83 9.34 12.51
CA CYS A 16 7.10 9.48 13.76
C CYS A 16 7.92 9.06 15.00
N ILE A 17 9.07 8.38 14.85
CA ILE A 17 9.82 7.81 15.98
C ILE A 17 10.20 8.88 17.00
N ASP A 18 10.85 9.97 16.57
CA ASP A 18 11.34 10.99 17.50
C ASP A 18 10.19 11.73 18.18
N ARG A 19 9.07 11.90 17.47
CA ARG A 19 7.84 12.45 18.07
C ARG A 19 7.33 11.52 19.17
N TYR A 20 7.27 10.21 18.94
CA TYR A 20 6.81 9.25 19.94
C TYR A 20 7.78 9.13 21.12
N ARG A 21 9.10 9.18 20.91
CA ARG A 21 10.09 9.23 22.00
C ARG A 21 9.85 10.42 22.91
N ARG A 22 9.68 11.63 22.35
CA ARG A 22 9.39 12.84 23.12
C ARG A 22 8.08 12.74 23.92
N LEU A 23 7.05 12.15 23.32
CA LEU A 23 5.74 12.02 23.98
C LEU A 23 5.73 10.92 25.06
N ALA A 24 6.39 9.80 24.81
CA ALA A 24 6.41 8.64 25.71
C ALA A 24 7.46 8.77 26.83
N GLY A 25 8.50 9.58 26.63
CA GLY A 25 9.57 9.77 27.62
C GLY A 25 10.56 8.61 27.68
N HIS A 26 10.61 7.76 26.65
CA HIS A 26 11.53 6.62 26.57
C HIS A 26 11.91 6.29 25.12
N ASP A 27 13.03 5.57 24.96
CA ASP A 27 13.61 5.25 23.64
C ASP A 27 13.14 3.92 23.04
N ARG A 28 12.25 3.21 23.72
CA ARG A 28 11.62 1.93 23.28
C ARG A 28 10.58 2.15 22.17
N VAL A 29 11.00 2.85 21.11
CA VAL A 29 10.20 3.21 19.95
C VAL A 29 10.95 2.78 18.70
N ALA A 30 10.31 1.97 17.85
CA ALA A 30 10.92 1.43 16.64
C ALA A 30 9.96 1.47 15.45
N ALA A 31 10.52 1.48 14.24
CA ALA A 31 9.74 1.30 13.02
C ALA A 31 9.34 -0.17 12.84
N LEU A 32 8.09 -0.41 12.47
CA LEU A 32 7.57 -1.69 12.02
C LEU A 32 6.78 -1.46 10.72
N PRO A 33 7.45 -1.46 9.55
CA PRO A 33 6.80 -1.24 8.27
C PRO A 33 5.90 -2.42 7.89
N PHE A 34 4.95 -2.18 6.98
CA PHE A 34 4.14 -3.25 6.42
C PHE A 34 5.01 -4.27 5.66
N ALA A 35 4.72 -5.55 5.87
CA ALA A 35 5.40 -6.61 5.16
C ALA A 35 4.97 -6.65 3.69
N ALA A 36 5.94 -6.70 2.77
CA ALA A 36 5.71 -7.00 1.36
C ALA A 36 6.51 -8.25 0.98
N GLN A 37 5.88 -9.21 0.31
CA GLN A 37 6.54 -10.44 -0.16
C GLN A 37 7.47 -10.11 -1.33
N PRO A 38 8.82 -10.14 -1.17
CA PRO A 38 9.74 -9.72 -2.23
C PRO A 38 9.64 -10.59 -3.48
N ARG A 39 9.30 -11.88 -3.35
CA ARG A 39 9.16 -12.78 -4.50
C ARG A 39 8.13 -12.34 -5.53
N ILE A 40 7.13 -11.55 -5.13
CA ILE A 40 6.04 -11.09 -6.02
C ILE A 40 5.99 -9.57 -6.19
N HIS A 41 6.66 -8.79 -5.32
CA HIS A 41 6.70 -7.32 -5.37
C HIS A 41 8.08 -6.77 -5.77
N ASN A 42 8.98 -7.61 -6.29
CA ASN A 42 10.30 -7.19 -6.72
C ASN A 42 10.26 -6.65 -8.17
N PRO A 43 10.59 -5.37 -8.41
CA PRO A 43 10.63 -4.82 -9.76
C PRO A 43 11.84 -5.28 -10.57
N LEU A 44 12.87 -5.86 -9.94
CA LEU A 44 14.04 -6.40 -10.64
C LEU A 44 13.63 -7.56 -11.55
N GLY A 45 14.02 -7.49 -12.82
CA GLY A 45 13.64 -8.48 -13.84
C GLY A 45 12.25 -8.28 -14.44
N ALA A 46 11.54 -7.20 -14.09
CA ALA A 46 10.33 -6.81 -14.82
C ALA A 46 10.65 -6.49 -16.29
N PRO A 47 9.72 -6.71 -17.24
CA PRO A 47 9.92 -6.37 -18.65
C PRO A 47 10.43 -4.94 -18.82
N ALA A 48 11.44 -4.76 -19.69
CA ALA A 48 12.02 -3.45 -19.97
C ALA A 48 10.98 -2.46 -20.52
N THR A 49 9.98 -2.96 -21.26
CA THR A 49 8.91 -2.15 -21.81
C THR A 49 7.84 -1.88 -20.75
N ARG A 50 7.77 -0.64 -20.27
CA ARG A 50 6.65 -0.12 -19.48
C ARG A 50 5.64 0.55 -20.39
N LEU A 51 4.35 0.47 -20.04
CA LEU A 51 3.35 1.30 -20.68
C LEU A 51 3.62 2.77 -20.31
N PRO A 52 3.52 3.72 -21.25
CA PRO A 52 3.71 5.15 -20.99
C PRO A 52 2.47 5.74 -20.29
N ARG A 53 2.13 5.20 -19.12
CA ARG A 53 0.91 5.50 -18.38
C ARG A 53 1.20 5.66 -16.90
N ALA A 54 0.52 6.59 -16.27
CA ALA A 54 0.44 6.70 -14.82
C ALA A 54 -0.64 5.76 -14.29
N CYS A 55 -0.46 5.26 -13.07
CA CYS A 55 -1.50 4.49 -12.39
C CYS A 55 -1.80 5.07 -11.00
N PHE A 56 -3.08 5.13 -10.67
CA PHE A 56 -3.57 5.41 -9.32
C PHE A 56 -4.29 4.17 -8.79
N ALA A 57 -3.84 3.63 -7.65
CA ALA A 57 -4.50 2.52 -6.97
C ALA A 57 -5.01 3.02 -5.61
N GLY A 58 -6.32 3.18 -5.50
CA GLY A 58 -6.92 3.82 -4.33
C GLY A 58 -8.43 3.98 -4.45
N SER A 59 -9.01 4.73 -3.52
CA SER A 59 -10.45 5.02 -3.45
C SER A 59 -10.68 6.52 -3.37
N TRP A 60 -11.78 7.00 -3.93
CA TRP A 60 -12.11 8.43 -4.02
C TRP A 60 -12.25 9.11 -2.65
N GLN A 61 -13.06 8.54 -1.73
CA GLN A 61 -13.29 9.02 -0.35
C GLN A 61 -13.55 10.53 -0.15
N ALA A 62 -13.90 11.28 -1.21
CA ALA A 62 -14.10 12.73 -1.12
C ALA A 62 -15.29 13.12 -0.26
N GLU A 63 -16.33 12.28 -0.18
CA GLU A 63 -17.52 12.51 0.66
C GLU A 63 -17.16 12.61 2.14
N ASN A 64 -16.20 11.81 2.60
CA ASN A 64 -15.73 11.82 3.99
C ASN A 64 -14.65 12.88 4.22
N PHE A 65 -13.96 13.29 3.15
CA PHE A 65 -12.78 14.16 3.23
C PHE A 65 -12.71 15.09 2.01
N ALA A 66 -13.52 16.17 2.02
CA ALA A 66 -13.63 17.10 0.89
C ALA A 66 -12.27 17.62 0.38
N ALA A 67 -11.38 18.00 1.30
CA ALA A 67 -10.03 18.47 0.94
C ALA A 67 -9.18 17.40 0.22
N ARG A 68 -9.35 16.12 0.56
CA ARG A 68 -8.68 15.03 -0.17
C ARG A 68 -9.26 14.86 -1.57
N GLY A 69 -10.57 15.03 -1.72
CA GLY A 69 -11.23 15.03 -3.02
C GLY A 69 -10.64 16.09 -3.95
N SER A 70 -10.56 17.35 -3.49
CA SER A 70 -9.98 18.45 -4.28
C SER A 70 -8.50 18.19 -4.63
N ASN A 71 -7.73 17.62 -3.71
CA ASN A 71 -6.33 17.27 -3.98
C ASN A 71 -6.21 16.15 -5.03
N LEU A 72 -7.04 15.11 -4.93
CA LEU A 72 -7.06 14.03 -5.92
C LEU A 72 -7.49 14.55 -7.29
N GLU A 73 -8.49 15.43 -7.36
CA GLU A 73 -8.89 16.06 -8.62
C GLU A 73 -7.74 16.86 -9.22
N LEU A 74 -7.08 17.71 -8.43
CA LEU A 74 -5.92 18.49 -8.87
C LEU A 74 -4.78 17.61 -9.41
N LEU A 75 -4.49 16.49 -8.74
CA LEU A 75 -3.40 15.59 -9.11
C LEU A 75 -3.73 14.71 -10.31
N LEU A 76 -4.96 14.20 -10.40
CA LEU A 76 -5.33 13.18 -11.37
C LEU A 76 -5.93 13.76 -12.66
N LYS A 77 -6.61 14.92 -12.58
CA LYS A 77 -7.29 15.52 -13.73
C LYS A 77 -6.35 15.77 -14.92
N PRO A 78 -5.14 16.33 -14.77
CA PRO A 78 -4.25 16.54 -15.93
C PRO A 78 -3.87 15.24 -16.64
N ALA A 79 -3.62 14.17 -15.88
CA ALA A 79 -3.27 12.86 -16.43
C ALA A 79 -4.48 12.16 -17.06
N LEU A 80 -5.68 12.40 -16.52
CA LEU A 80 -6.95 11.94 -17.09
C LEU A 80 -7.25 12.64 -18.42
N ASP A 81 -7.15 13.97 -18.47
CA ASP A 81 -7.38 14.78 -19.67
C ASP A 81 -6.39 14.40 -20.80
N ALA A 82 -5.14 14.07 -20.45
CA ALA A 82 -4.14 13.58 -21.39
C ALA A 82 -4.32 12.10 -21.80
N GLY A 83 -5.29 11.38 -21.21
CA GLY A 83 -5.58 9.98 -21.53
C GLY A 83 -4.51 8.98 -21.07
N VAL A 84 -3.59 9.37 -20.20
CA VAL A 84 -2.44 8.55 -19.75
C VAL A 84 -2.61 7.95 -18.36
N LEU A 85 -3.76 8.13 -17.71
CA LEU A 85 -4.03 7.62 -16.38
C LEU A 85 -4.83 6.29 -16.41
N ASP A 86 -4.42 5.34 -15.59
CA ASP A 86 -5.20 4.16 -15.23
C ASP A 86 -5.57 4.19 -13.75
N ILE A 87 -6.87 4.12 -13.44
CA ILE A 87 -7.36 4.09 -12.05
C ILE A 87 -7.79 2.67 -11.67
N PHE A 88 -7.12 2.10 -10.68
CA PHE A 88 -7.47 0.83 -10.05
C PHE A 88 -8.33 1.09 -8.82
N ASP A 89 -9.64 1.22 -9.05
CA ASP A 89 -10.62 1.49 -8.01
C ASP A 89 -11.17 0.20 -7.40
N ARG A 90 -10.87 -0.01 -6.12
CA ARG A 90 -11.42 -1.14 -5.35
C ARG A 90 -12.90 -0.96 -4.99
N MET A 91 -13.41 0.27 -5.02
CA MET A 91 -14.80 0.60 -4.72
C MET A 91 -15.73 0.47 -5.94
N ALA A 92 -15.18 0.27 -7.14
CA ALA A 92 -15.95 -0.02 -8.35
C ALA A 92 -16.44 -1.49 -8.43
N ALA A 93 -16.20 -2.30 -7.38
CA ALA A 93 -16.68 -3.68 -7.33
C ALA A 93 -18.16 -3.73 -6.89
N PRO A 94 -18.99 -4.65 -7.44
CA PRO A 94 -20.42 -4.75 -7.10
C PRO A 94 -20.71 -4.96 -5.60
N ASP A 95 -19.78 -5.57 -4.89
CA ASP A 95 -19.85 -5.89 -3.46
C ASP A 95 -19.15 -4.85 -2.57
N ALA A 96 -18.60 -3.78 -3.16
CA ALA A 96 -17.98 -2.72 -2.39
C ALA A 96 -19.02 -1.85 -1.68
N THR A 97 -18.75 -1.52 -0.42
CA THR A 97 -19.63 -0.69 0.41
C THR A 97 -19.29 0.81 0.36
N GLY A 98 -18.29 1.20 -0.44
CA GLY A 98 -17.81 2.57 -0.52
C GLY A 98 -18.09 3.22 -1.88
N VAL A 99 -17.79 4.50 -1.95
CA VAL A 99 -18.09 5.35 -3.11
C VAL A 99 -17.03 5.13 -4.19
N PRO A 100 -17.43 4.75 -5.42
CA PRO A 100 -16.50 4.63 -6.55
C PRO A 100 -16.02 6.01 -7.01
N PHE A 101 -15.02 6.02 -7.89
CA PHE A 101 -14.64 7.25 -8.58
C PHE A 101 -15.81 7.84 -9.40
N PRO A 102 -15.98 9.17 -9.42
CA PRO A 102 -17.03 9.80 -10.20
C PRO A 102 -16.77 9.68 -11.71
N GLU A 103 -17.84 9.59 -12.50
CA GLU A 103 -17.76 9.72 -13.96
C GLU A 103 -17.22 11.12 -14.35
N PRO A 104 -16.47 11.27 -15.46
CA PRO A 104 -16.23 10.31 -16.55
C PRO A 104 -14.97 9.43 -16.35
N VAL A 105 -14.52 9.25 -15.12
CA VAL A 105 -13.25 8.57 -14.83
C VAL A 105 -13.36 7.08 -15.12
N SER A 106 -12.75 6.63 -16.21
CA SER A 106 -12.68 5.19 -16.52
C SER A 106 -11.80 4.46 -15.51
N THR A 107 -12.42 3.60 -14.70
CA THR A 107 -11.71 2.72 -13.78
C THR A 107 -11.38 1.38 -14.45
N ARG A 108 -10.20 0.86 -14.17
CA ARG A 108 -9.76 -0.47 -14.61
C ARG A 108 -9.69 -1.39 -13.41
N ARG A 109 -10.10 -2.65 -13.60
CA ARG A 109 -9.70 -3.72 -12.68
C ARG A 109 -8.25 -4.08 -12.94
N ALA A 110 -7.50 -4.33 -11.87
CA ALA A 110 -6.15 -4.86 -11.98
C ALA A 110 -6.22 -6.18 -12.77
N ARG A 111 -5.59 -6.22 -13.96
CA ARG A 111 -5.41 -7.48 -14.68
C ARG A 111 -4.33 -8.27 -13.94
N PRO A 112 -4.54 -9.57 -13.64
CA PRO A 112 -3.47 -10.39 -13.12
C PRO A 112 -2.30 -10.33 -14.11
N SER A 113 -1.10 -10.03 -13.62
CA SER A 113 0.07 -9.94 -14.49
C SER A 113 0.35 -11.33 -15.11
N PRO A 114 0.66 -11.41 -16.41
CA PRO A 114 0.94 -12.69 -17.08
C PRO A 114 2.24 -13.36 -16.58
N VAL A 115 3.09 -12.64 -15.83
CA VAL A 115 4.33 -13.18 -15.23
C VAL A 115 4.03 -14.24 -14.14
N PHE A 116 2.79 -14.31 -13.66
CA PHE A 116 2.39 -15.13 -12.50
C PHE A 116 1.98 -16.58 -12.83
N GLY A 117 2.24 -17.08 -14.04
CA GLY A 117 1.88 -18.44 -14.47
C GLY A 117 2.71 -19.60 -13.89
N VAL A 118 3.76 -19.35 -13.10
CA VAL A 118 4.55 -20.42 -12.48
C VAL A 118 4.71 -20.16 -10.99
N ALA A 119 3.68 -20.52 -10.21
CA ALA A 119 3.78 -20.58 -8.76
C ALA A 119 4.78 -21.67 -8.35
N ARG A 120 6.06 -21.32 -8.22
CA ARG A 120 7.04 -22.18 -7.55
C ARG A 120 6.64 -22.28 -6.08
N ARG A 121 6.17 -23.46 -5.64
CA ARG A 121 5.88 -23.79 -4.24
C ARG A 121 6.99 -23.22 -3.34
N VAL A 122 6.59 -22.43 -2.34
CA VAL A 122 7.50 -21.99 -1.27
C VAL A 122 7.71 -23.21 -0.37
N PRO A 123 8.95 -23.69 -0.16
CA PRO A 123 9.22 -24.76 0.79
C PRO A 123 8.83 -24.30 2.20
N PRO A 124 8.31 -25.20 3.06
CA PRO A 124 8.00 -24.85 4.43
C PRO A 124 9.24 -24.38 5.17
N LEU A 125 9.09 -23.32 5.96
CA LEU A 125 10.11 -22.78 6.84
C LEU A 125 10.50 -23.85 7.87
N ARG A 126 11.69 -24.45 7.75
CA ARG A 126 12.24 -25.31 8.81
C ARG A 126 12.78 -24.40 9.91
N LEU A 127 12.07 -24.35 11.04
CA LEU A 127 12.62 -23.81 12.27
C LEU A 127 13.75 -24.73 12.75
N PRO A 128 14.90 -24.19 13.19
CA PRO A 128 15.95 -25.00 13.79
C PRO A 128 15.40 -25.67 15.06
N SER A 129 15.53 -26.99 15.14
CA SER A 129 15.24 -27.76 16.34
C SER A 129 16.16 -27.29 17.45
N SER A 130 15.59 -26.84 18.57
CA SER A 130 16.32 -26.54 19.79
C SER A 130 17.07 -27.80 20.24
N THR A 131 18.38 -27.79 20.11
CA THR A 131 19.23 -28.76 20.79
C THR A 131 19.32 -28.29 22.23
N SER A 132 18.50 -28.87 23.10
CA SER A 132 18.68 -28.80 24.54
C SER A 132 19.91 -29.63 24.88
N THR A 133 21.04 -28.98 25.06
CA THR A 133 22.19 -29.57 25.73
C THR A 133 21.91 -29.51 27.23
N ARG A 134 21.84 -30.68 27.86
CA ARG A 134 21.84 -30.84 29.32
C ARG A 134 23.17 -30.40 29.92
#